data_AF-A0A3C1V4U8-F1
#
_entry.id   AF-A0A3C1V4U8-F1
#
_cell.length_a   1.000
_cell.length_b   1.000
_cell.length_c   1.000
_cell.angle_alpha   90.00
_cell.angle_beta   90.00
_cell.angle_gamma   90.00
#
_symmetry.space_group_name_H-M   'P 1'
#
loop_
_entity.id
_entity.type
_entity.pdbx_description
1 polymer ?
#
loop_
_entity_poly.entity_id
_entity_poly.type
_entity_poly.pdbx_seq_one_letter_code
_entity_poly.pdbx_strand_id
1 'polypeptide(L)' 'MPAKKRWLGWSASVSGKIIIDAGAKHAVLERGSSLLPAGVLAVSGDFVVGDV' A
#
# COMPACT_ATOMS: atom_id res chain seq x y z
N MET A 1 13.83 0.60 10.64
CA MET A 1 13.49 0.33 9.22
C MET A 1 14.75 0.12 8.40
N PRO A 2 14.84 -0.95 7.57
CA PRO A 2 15.99 -1.18 6.69
C PRO A 2 16.17 -0.05 5.66
N ALA A 3 17.42 0.24 5.27
CA ALA A 3 17.74 1.34 4.33
C ALA A 3 16.91 1.30 3.04
N LYS A 4 16.67 0.10 2.48
CA LYS A 4 15.86 -0.12 1.27
C LYS A 4 14.40 0.34 1.35
N LYS A 5 13.84 0.59 2.53
CA LYS A 5 12.45 1.04 2.72
C LYS A 5 12.34 2.51 3.12
N ARG A 6 13.48 3.21 3.29
CA ARG A 6 13.50 4.58 3.82
C ARG A 6 12.93 5.61 2.84
N TRP A 7 13.00 5.33 1.54
CA TRP A 7 12.48 6.18 0.48
C TRP A 7 10.96 6.41 0.57
N LEU A 8 10.19 5.41 1.04
CA LEU A 8 8.74 5.52 1.22
C LEU A 8 8.32 6.61 2.21
N GLY A 9 9.14 6.88 3.23
CA GLY A 9 8.79 7.83 4.30
C GLY A 9 9.21 9.28 4.06
N TRP A 10 10.09 9.53 3.07
CA TRP A 10 10.70 10.85 2.88
C TRP A 10 10.69 11.37 1.46
N SER A 11 10.71 10.50 0.45
CA SER A 11 10.91 10.90 -0.95
C SER A 11 9.80 10.43 -1.89
N ALA A 12 8.88 9.57 -1.43
CA ALA A 12 7.75 9.15 -2.22
C ALA A 12 6.63 10.21 -2.18
N SER A 13 6.16 10.62 -3.36
CA SER A 13 4.92 11.39 -3.50
C SER A 13 3.77 10.42 -3.69
N VAL A 14 2.60 10.70 -3.08
CA VAL A 14 1.42 9.84 -3.19
C VAL A 14 0.66 10.15 -4.47
N SER A 15 0.61 9.17 -5.36
CA SER A 15 0.03 9.21 -6.71
C SER A 15 -1.42 8.72 -6.71
N GLY A 16 -1.79 7.89 -5.72
CA GLY A 16 -3.14 7.38 -5.57
C GLY A 16 -3.40 6.74 -4.22
N LYS A 17 -4.61 6.21 -4.06
CA LYS A 17 -5.06 5.54 -2.83
C LYS A 17 -5.89 4.32 -3.18
N ILE A 18 -5.77 3.31 -2.32
CA ILE A 18 -6.60 2.11 -2.35
C ILE A 18 -7.31 1.97 -1.01
N ILE A 19 -8.58 1.60 -1.06
CA ILE A 19 -9.40 1.28 0.12
C ILE A 19 -9.42 -0.24 0.23
N ILE A 20 -9.12 -0.77 1.42
CA ILE A 20 -9.03 -2.21 1.67
C ILE A 20 -10.01 -2.65 2.75
N ASP A 21 -10.41 -3.92 2.71
CA ASP A 21 -11.28 -4.51 3.73
C ASP A 21 -10.55 -4.72 5.08
N ALA A 22 -11.33 -5.14 6.09
CA ALA A 22 -10.82 -5.36 7.43
C ALA A 22 -9.82 -6.54 7.52
N GLY A 23 -10.00 -7.58 6.71
CA GLY A 23 -9.12 -8.74 6.68
C GLY A 23 -7.74 -8.40 6.10
N ALA A 24 -7.72 -7.65 5.00
CA ALA A 24 -6.52 -7.12 4.38
C ALA A 24 -5.79 -6.15 5.33
N LYS A 25 -6.53 -5.25 6.00
CA LYS A 25 -5.97 -4.37 7.03
C LYS A 25 -5.27 -5.17 8.13
N HIS A 26 -5.94 -6.18 8.69
CA HIS A 26 -5.38 -7.05 9.72
C HIS A 26 -4.13 -7.81 9.23
N ALA A 27 -4.18 -8.39 8.02
CA ALA A 27 -3.05 -9.11 7.44
C ALA A 27 -1.82 -8.21 7.22
N VAL A 28 -2.01 -6.98 6.71
CA VAL A 28 -0.92 -6.03 6.49
C VAL A 28 -0.34 -5.51 7.80
N LEU A 29 -1.19 -5.09 8.74
CA LEU A 29 -0.74 -4.45 9.98
C LEU A 29 -0.19 -5.44 11.01
N GLU A 30 -0.86 -6.57 11.21
CA GLU A 30 -0.54 -7.50 12.29
C GLU A 30 0.38 -8.63 11.85
N ARG A 31 0.29 -9.06 10.59
CA ARG A 31 1.10 -10.16 10.04
C ARG A 31 2.23 -9.71 9.13
N GLY A 32 2.30 -8.42 8.79
CA GLY A 32 3.29 -7.88 7.85
C GLY A 32 3.21 -8.51 6.45
N SER A 33 2.02 -9.02 6.08
CA SER A 33 1.79 -9.70 4.80
C SER A 33 1.69 -8.70 3.63
N SER A 34 1.94 -9.19 2.42
CA SER A 34 1.66 -8.41 1.20
C SER A 34 0.15 -8.21 1.02
N LEU A 35 -0.23 -7.07 0.46
CA LEU A 35 -1.61 -6.83 0.05
C LEU A 35 -1.89 -7.56 -1.26
N LEU A 36 -2.98 -8.33 -1.29
CA LEU A 36 -3.48 -9.00 -2.49
C LEU A 36 -4.69 -8.24 -3.06
N PRO A 37 -4.95 -8.31 -4.38
CA PRO A 37 -6.10 -7.65 -5.01
C PRO A 37 -7.45 -8.04 -4.40
N ALA A 38 -7.56 -9.26 -3.87
CA ALA A 38 -8.78 -9.79 -3.27
C ALA A 38 -9.31 -8.93 -2.09
N GLY A 39 -8.44 -8.16 -1.43
CA GLY A 39 -8.82 -7.29 -0.32
C GLY A 39 -9.08 -5.83 -0.69
N VAL A 40 -9.04 -5.48 -1.98
CA VAL A 40 -9.24 -4.10 -2.47
C VAL A 40 -10.72 -3.85 -2.70
N LEU A 41 -11.26 -2.81 -2.07
CA LEU A 41 -12.65 -2.39 -2.17
C LEU A 41 -12.86 -1.25 -3.17
N ALA A 42 -11.90 -0.33 -3.27
CA ALA A 42 -11.96 0.79 -4.19
C ALA A 42 -10.56 1.37 -4.47
N VAL A 43 -10.45 2.13 -5.56
CA VAL A 43 -9.24 2.82 -6.00
C VAL A 43 -9.57 4.27 -6.30
N SER A 44 -8.64 5.18 -5.99
CA SER A 44 -8.76 6.62 -6.24
C SER A 44 -7.43 7.20 -6.73
N GLY A 45 -7.50 8.08 -7.72
CA GLY A 45 -6.33 8.62 -8.42
C GLY A 45 -5.92 7.75 -9.61
N ASP A 46 -5.01 8.28 -10.42
CA ASP A 46 -4.46 7.62 -11.61
C ASP A 46 -2.98 7.33 -11.34
N PHE A 47 -2.62 6.05 -11.33
CA PHE A 47 -1.26 5.60 -11.03
C PHE A 47 -0.94 4.33 -11.81
N VAL A 48 0.34 4.11 -12.06
CA VAL A 48 0.86 2.96 -12.81
C VAL A 48 1.80 2.12 -11.95
N VAL A 49 2.27 1.01 -12.51
CA VAL A 49 3.22 0.12 -11.83
C VAL A 49 4.50 0.90 -11.51
N GLY A 50 4.87 0.92 -10.22
CA GLY A 50 6.06 1.61 -9.71
C GLY A 50 5.75 2.91 -8.96
N ASP A 51 4.54 3.44 -9.12
CA ASP A 51 4.07 4.59 -8.35
C ASP A 51 3.77 4.21 -6.89
N VAL A 52 3.81 5.22 -6.02
CA VAL A 52 3.44 5.16 -4.60
C VAL A 52 2.38 6.19 -4.32
#